data_AF-A0A9P7K4D5-F1
#
_entry.id   AF-A0A9P7K4D5-F1
#
_cell.length_a   1.000
_cell.length_b   1.000
_cell.length_c   1.000
_cell.angle_alpha   90.00
_cell.angle_beta   90.00
_cell.angle_gamma   90.00
#
_symmetry.space_group_name_H-M   'P 1'
#
loop_
_entity.id
_entity.type
_entity.pdbx_description
1 polymer ?
#
loop_
_entity_poly.entity_id
_entity_poly.type
_entity_poly.pdbx_seq_one_letter_code
_entity_poly.pdbx_strand_id
1 'polypeptide(L)'
;MATTIPADAFAAVLQPSEPISDTAVSVKGPNFENPLSLLQFLRSYERIGFQANSLGKAIDIRKWRLSDEPLTGDESDYYSSPNVREQTRCNIFLGYTSNLISSGLREVILHLVKHKQVAVLVTTAGGIEEDFIKCLGKTYLADFNLDGADLRKRGMNRIGNLVVPNDNYCKFEDWLMPILDIMLAEQLATGDVWTPSSFIRRLGKEINNEESVYYWAYKVGEIFHWKVIAHASWD
;
A
#
# COMPACT_ATOMS: atom_id res chain seq x y z
N MET A 1 21.18 -14.60 60.36
CA MET A 1 20.30 -15.70 59.93
C MET A 1 20.44 -15.82 58.42
N ALA A 2 20.94 -16.94 57.91
CA ALA A 2 20.99 -17.17 56.47
C ALA A 2 19.56 -17.48 56.01
N THR A 3 18.98 -16.63 55.18
CA THR A 3 17.68 -16.86 54.55
C THR A 3 17.84 -18.02 53.56
N THR A 4 17.36 -19.20 53.94
CA THR A 4 17.28 -20.36 53.04
C THR A 4 16.29 -20.04 51.93
N ILE A 5 16.79 -19.97 50.70
CA ILE A 5 15.97 -19.74 49.50
C ILE A 5 14.96 -20.89 49.39
N PRO A 6 13.66 -20.61 49.21
CA PRO A 6 12.65 -21.65 49.04
C PRO A 6 13.01 -22.56 47.86
N ALA A 7 13.00 -23.87 48.07
CA ALA A 7 13.41 -24.86 47.07
C ALA A 7 12.60 -24.76 45.77
N ASP A 8 11.30 -24.46 45.87
CA ASP A 8 10.41 -24.30 44.71
C ASP A 8 10.76 -23.05 43.89
N ALA A 9 11.15 -21.95 44.56
CA ALA A 9 11.61 -20.75 43.88
C ALA A 9 12.94 -20.99 43.16
N PHE A 10 13.84 -21.77 43.78
CA PHE A 10 15.10 -22.16 43.16
C PHE A 10 14.87 -23.03 41.92
N ALA A 11 14.00 -24.05 42.03
CA ALA A 11 13.67 -24.94 40.92
C ALA A 11 12.96 -24.22 39.76
N ALA A 12 12.07 -23.27 40.06
CA ALA A 12 11.36 -22.50 39.04
C ALA A 12 12.26 -21.50 38.28
N VAL A 13 13.22 -20.87 38.96
CA VAL A 13 14.10 -19.86 38.35
C VAL A 13 15.29 -20.48 37.63
N LEU A 14 15.80 -21.62 38.11
CA LEU A 14 17.02 -22.25 37.58
C LEU A 14 16.73 -23.52 36.79
N GLN A 15 15.53 -23.62 36.23
CA GLN A 15 15.19 -24.70 35.32
C GLN A 15 16.12 -24.67 34.09
N PRO A 16 16.83 -25.77 33.78
CA PRO A 16 17.64 -25.86 32.57
C PRO A 16 16.76 -25.76 31.32
N SER A 17 17.21 -25.01 30.32
CA SER A 17 16.53 -24.91 29.03
C SER A 17 16.81 -26.13 28.17
N GLU A 18 15.85 -26.47 27.30
CA GLU A 18 16.09 -27.36 26.16
C GLU A 18 17.13 -26.76 25.19
N PRO A 19 17.83 -27.59 24.40
CA PRO A 19 18.76 -27.11 23.39
C PRO A 19 18.03 -26.29 22.31
N ILE A 20 18.68 -25.22 21.87
CA ILE A 20 18.19 -24.39 20.76
C ILE A 20 18.55 -25.07 19.44
N SER A 21 17.62 -25.06 18.48
CA SER A 21 17.83 -25.60 17.13
C SER A 21 19.00 -24.93 16.40
N ASP A 22 19.77 -25.70 15.61
CA ASP A 22 20.87 -25.18 14.78
C ASP A 22 20.40 -24.19 13.70
N THR A 23 19.12 -24.24 13.32
CA THR A 23 18.52 -23.28 12.37
C THR A 23 18.01 -22.01 13.05
N ALA A 24 18.12 -21.90 14.38
CA ALA A 24 17.65 -20.73 15.10
C ALA A 24 18.52 -19.50 14.77
N VAL A 25 17.86 -18.42 14.38
CA VAL A 25 18.53 -17.15 14.10
C VAL A 25 18.63 -16.34 15.39
N SER A 26 19.86 -16.09 15.85
CA SER A 26 20.07 -15.25 17.03
C SER A 26 19.82 -13.76 16.75
N VAL A 27 19.28 -13.07 17.76
CA VAL A 27 19.07 -11.61 17.73
C VAL A 27 20.41 -10.89 17.65
N LYS A 28 20.53 -9.95 16.71
CA LYS A 28 21.73 -9.12 16.53
C LYS A 28 21.38 -7.81 15.81
N GLY A 29 21.63 -6.69 16.48
CA GLY A 29 21.49 -5.35 15.89
C GLY A 29 22.71 -4.93 15.04
N PRO A 30 22.59 -3.80 14.32
CA PRO A 30 23.71 -3.22 13.58
C PRO A 30 24.82 -2.73 14.52
N ASN A 31 26.08 -2.88 14.10
CA ASN A 31 27.24 -2.33 14.80
C ASN A 31 27.66 -1.01 14.14
N PHE A 32 27.46 0.11 14.85
CA PHE A 32 27.76 1.46 14.36
C PHE A 32 29.23 1.87 14.47
N GLU A 33 30.09 1.08 15.12
CA GLU A 33 31.55 1.28 15.07
C GLU A 33 32.12 1.02 13.66
N ASN A 34 31.36 0.32 12.81
CA ASN A 34 31.69 0.12 11.41
C ASN A 34 30.80 1.00 10.54
N PRO A 35 31.34 1.66 9.49
CA PRO A 35 30.53 2.39 8.52
C PRO A 35 29.42 1.49 7.95
N LEU A 36 28.19 1.98 7.98
CA LEU A 36 27.00 1.22 7.60
C LEU A 36 26.20 1.99 6.54
N SER A 37 25.99 1.38 5.38
CA SER A 37 25.06 1.91 4.37
C SER A 37 23.61 1.73 4.80
N LEU A 38 22.70 2.55 4.25
CA LEU A 38 21.26 2.42 4.50
C LEU A 38 20.74 1.01 4.17
N LEU A 39 21.21 0.39 3.08
CA LEU A 39 20.81 -0.97 2.72
C LEU A 39 21.27 -2.00 3.75
N GLN A 40 22.50 -1.88 4.27
CA GLN A 40 22.99 -2.77 5.33
C GLN A 40 22.22 -2.56 6.63
N PHE A 41 21.86 -1.31 6.95
CA PHE A 41 21.01 -0.99 8.10
C PHE A 41 19.62 -1.64 7.95
N LEU A 42 18.97 -1.49 6.81
CA LEU A 42 17.66 -2.11 6.56
C LEU A 42 17.74 -3.65 6.59
N ARG A 43 18.81 -4.27 6.09
CA ARG A 43 19.00 -5.73 6.21
C ARG A 43 19.15 -6.18 7.66
N SER A 44 19.72 -5.35 8.54
CA SER A 44 19.85 -5.72 9.96
C SER A 44 18.51 -5.91 10.65
N TYR A 45 17.41 -5.33 10.12
CA TYR A 45 16.06 -5.46 10.68
C TYR A 45 15.58 -6.92 10.77
N GLU A 46 16.08 -7.81 9.89
CA GLU A 46 15.82 -9.25 9.96
C GLU A 46 16.17 -9.85 11.32
N ARG A 47 17.14 -9.27 12.05
CA ARG A 47 17.69 -9.83 13.30
C ARG A 47 17.55 -8.91 14.51
N ILE A 48 16.94 -7.74 14.38
CA ILE A 48 16.71 -6.81 15.50
C ILE A 48 15.60 -7.33 16.44
N GLY A 49 14.55 -7.92 15.89
CA GLY A 49 13.37 -8.37 16.66
C GLY A 49 12.19 -7.39 16.58
N PHE A 50 11.04 -7.78 17.15
CA PHE A 50 9.79 -7.01 17.15
C PHE A 50 9.39 -6.52 15.73
N GLN A 51 8.89 -5.29 15.60
CA GLN A 51 8.44 -4.74 14.32
C GLN A 51 9.56 -4.57 13.29
N ALA A 52 10.83 -4.49 13.73
CA ALA A 52 11.93 -4.49 12.80
C ALA A 52 12.00 -5.82 12.02
N ASN A 53 11.85 -6.95 12.72
CA ASN A 53 11.81 -8.27 12.06
C ASN A 53 10.60 -8.39 11.11
N SER A 54 9.43 -7.85 11.49
CA SER A 54 8.26 -7.79 10.60
C SER A 54 8.56 -7.03 9.30
N LEU A 55 9.23 -5.89 9.38
CA LEU A 55 9.64 -5.12 8.20
C LEU A 55 10.68 -5.86 7.36
N GLY A 56 11.68 -6.49 8.00
CA GLY A 56 12.68 -7.31 7.31
C GLY A 56 12.03 -8.44 6.49
N LYS A 57 11.09 -9.18 7.09
CA LYS A 57 10.30 -10.21 6.39
C LYS A 57 9.47 -9.64 5.23
N ALA A 58 8.86 -8.47 5.42
CA ALA A 58 8.06 -7.82 4.39
C ALA A 58 8.88 -7.39 3.16
N ILE A 59 10.14 -7.00 3.34
CA ILE A 59 11.05 -6.65 2.24
C ILE A 59 11.31 -7.88 1.34
N ASP A 60 11.40 -9.06 1.95
CA ASP A 60 11.76 -10.30 1.25
C ASP A 60 10.59 -10.99 0.55
N ILE A 61 9.34 -10.59 0.81
CA ILE A 61 8.15 -11.22 0.23
C ILE A 61 8.15 -11.23 -1.30
N ARG A 62 8.83 -10.27 -1.94
CA ARG A 62 8.94 -10.17 -3.40
C ARG A 62 9.89 -11.21 -4.02
N LYS A 63 10.72 -11.87 -3.21
CA LYS A 63 11.63 -12.90 -3.67
C LYS A 63 10.89 -14.22 -3.93
N TRP A 64 9.73 -14.43 -3.29
CA TRP A 64 8.93 -15.65 -3.39
C TRP A 64 8.63 -16.07 -4.84
N ARG A 65 8.74 -17.37 -5.07
CA ARG A 65 8.28 -18.09 -6.26
C ARG A 65 7.40 -19.25 -5.85
N LEU A 66 6.54 -19.69 -6.78
CA LEU A 66 5.73 -20.88 -6.54
C LEU A 66 6.60 -22.14 -6.30
N SER A 67 7.82 -22.18 -6.85
CA SER A 67 8.79 -23.25 -6.59
C SER A 67 9.30 -23.32 -5.14
N ASP A 68 9.12 -22.26 -4.35
CA ASP A 68 9.51 -22.24 -2.92
C ASP A 68 8.51 -23.04 -2.05
N GLU A 69 7.31 -23.29 -2.57
CA GLU A 69 6.26 -24.08 -1.91
C GLU A 69 6.29 -25.55 -2.40
N PRO A 70 5.97 -26.52 -1.54
CA PRO A 70 5.80 -27.90 -1.95
C PRO A 70 4.58 -28.05 -2.88
N LEU A 71 4.61 -29.08 -3.75
CA LEU A 71 3.46 -29.43 -4.58
C LEU A 71 2.31 -29.94 -3.71
N THR A 72 1.12 -29.39 -3.90
CA THR A 72 -0.13 -29.89 -3.28
C THR A 72 -0.94 -30.70 -4.31
N GLY A 73 -1.77 -31.63 -3.83
CA GLY A 73 -2.50 -32.56 -4.69
C GLY A 73 -3.65 -31.95 -5.50
N ASP A 74 -3.98 -30.69 -5.24
CA ASP A 74 -5.04 -29.90 -5.89
C ASP A 74 -4.51 -28.91 -6.93
N GLU A 75 -3.20 -28.87 -7.18
CA GLU A 75 -2.62 -28.03 -8.22
C GLU A 75 -2.95 -28.52 -9.63
N SER A 76 -3.22 -27.59 -10.55
CA SER A 76 -3.42 -27.92 -11.96
C SER A 76 -2.11 -28.38 -12.62
N ASP A 77 -2.21 -29.28 -13.60
CA ASP A 77 -1.08 -29.80 -14.38
C ASP A 77 -0.13 -28.72 -14.92
N TYR A 78 -0.65 -27.54 -15.27
CA TYR A 78 0.14 -26.40 -15.74
C TYR A 78 1.13 -25.88 -14.68
N TYR A 79 0.66 -25.72 -13.45
CA TYR A 79 1.45 -25.20 -12.31
C TYR A 79 2.29 -26.29 -11.62
N SER A 80 2.14 -27.55 -12.00
CA SER A 80 3.01 -28.64 -11.53
C SER A 80 4.36 -28.69 -12.26
N SER A 81 4.48 -28.03 -13.43
CA SER A 81 5.73 -27.99 -14.19
C SER A 81 6.82 -27.18 -13.48
N PRO A 82 8.04 -27.73 -13.27
CA PRO A 82 9.12 -27.03 -12.55
C PRO A 82 9.47 -25.65 -13.12
N ASN A 83 9.53 -25.54 -14.45
CA ASN A 83 9.87 -24.28 -15.13
C ASN A 83 8.79 -23.20 -14.90
N VAL A 84 7.52 -23.60 -14.96
CA VAL A 84 6.39 -22.70 -14.71
C VAL A 84 6.42 -22.22 -13.26
N ARG A 85 6.68 -23.10 -12.30
CA ARG A 85 6.76 -22.75 -10.87
C ARG A 85 7.86 -21.75 -10.57
N GLU A 86 9.04 -21.93 -11.15
CA GLU A 86 10.19 -21.04 -10.96
C GLU A 86 9.95 -19.63 -11.53
N GLN A 87 9.17 -19.54 -12.63
CA GLN A 87 8.81 -18.27 -13.25
C GLN A 87 7.56 -17.62 -12.64
N THR A 88 6.74 -18.40 -11.93
CA THR A 88 5.50 -17.91 -11.33
C THR A 88 5.79 -17.08 -10.10
N ARG A 89 5.40 -15.81 -10.15
CA ARG A 89 5.46 -14.85 -9.05
C ARG A 89 4.09 -14.67 -8.43
N CYS A 90 4.06 -14.18 -7.20
CA CYS A 90 2.82 -13.80 -6.53
C CYS A 90 2.18 -12.58 -7.23
N ASN A 91 0.88 -12.66 -7.49
CA ASN A 91 0.08 -11.50 -7.89
C ASN A 91 -0.12 -10.60 -6.66
N ILE A 92 0.44 -9.38 -6.71
CA ILE A 92 0.37 -8.45 -5.58
C ILE A 92 -0.92 -7.64 -5.66
N PHE A 93 -1.77 -7.80 -4.64
CA PHE A 93 -2.94 -6.96 -4.39
C PHE A 93 -2.51 -5.86 -3.43
N LEU A 94 -2.54 -4.61 -3.89
CA LEU A 94 -2.15 -3.45 -3.09
C LEU A 94 -3.41 -2.74 -2.57
N GLY A 95 -3.65 -2.89 -1.27
CA GLY A 95 -4.66 -2.12 -0.54
C GLY A 95 -4.07 -0.88 0.12
N TYR A 96 -4.72 0.28 -0.02
CA TYR A 96 -4.32 1.51 0.67
C TYR A 96 -5.53 2.38 1.02
N THR A 97 -5.43 3.08 2.14
CA THR A 97 -6.42 4.08 2.59
C THR A 97 -6.19 5.42 1.91
N SER A 98 -7.23 6.28 1.88
CA SER A 98 -7.19 7.60 1.22
C SER A 98 -6.02 8.48 1.66
N ASN A 99 -5.75 8.53 2.96
CA ASN A 99 -4.67 9.34 3.54
C ASN A 99 -3.27 9.04 2.96
N LEU A 100 -3.03 7.84 2.43
CA LEU A 100 -1.77 7.50 1.78
C LEU A 100 -1.62 8.20 0.42
N ILE A 101 -2.73 8.41 -0.30
CA ILE A 101 -2.75 9.23 -1.52
C ILE A 101 -2.69 10.73 -1.19
N SER A 102 -3.27 11.18 -0.06
CA SER A 102 -3.08 12.55 0.44
C SER A 102 -1.60 12.85 0.72
N SER A 103 -0.87 11.85 1.22
CA SER A 103 0.56 11.96 1.53
C SER A 103 1.47 11.88 0.29
N GLY A 104 2.78 11.98 0.50
CA GLY A 104 3.79 11.74 -0.54
C GLY A 104 4.02 10.25 -0.87
N LEU A 105 3.30 9.33 -0.23
CA LEU A 105 3.31 7.92 -0.62
C LEU A 105 2.58 7.67 -1.94
N ARG A 106 1.75 8.63 -2.40
CA ARG A 106 1.16 8.62 -3.75
C ARG A 106 2.22 8.36 -4.83
N GLU A 107 3.34 9.07 -4.78
CA GLU A 107 4.40 8.94 -5.80
C GLU A 107 5.08 7.56 -5.75
N VAL A 108 5.15 6.94 -4.56
CA VAL A 108 5.61 5.55 -4.42
C VAL A 108 4.60 4.59 -5.05
N ILE A 109 3.30 4.75 -4.76
CA ILE A 109 2.23 3.94 -5.35
C ILE A 109 2.22 4.09 -6.87
N LEU A 110 2.35 5.32 -7.38
CA LEU A 110 2.46 5.62 -8.80
C LEU A 110 3.60 4.83 -9.44
N HIS A 111 4.79 4.85 -8.83
CA HIS A 111 5.93 4.09 -9.31
C HIS A 111 5.61 2.59 -9.40
N LEU A 112 5.00 2.02 -8.35
CA LEU A 112 4.61 0.61 -8.35
C LEU A 112 3.66 0.26 -9.49
N VAL A 113 2.67 1.12 -9.76
CA VAL A 113 1.67 0.93 -10.82
C VAL A 113 2.30 1.12 -12.20
N LYS A 114 3.02 2.22 -12.42
CA LYS A 114 3.73 2.55 -13.68
C LYS A 114 4.67 1.42 -14.12
N HIS A 115 5.35 0.79 -13.17
CA HIS A 115 6.30 -0.29 -13.44
C HIS A 115 5.72 -1.71 -13.28
N LYS A 116 4.39 -1.86 -13.27
CA LYS A 116 3.69 -3.15 -13.27
C LYS A 116 4.12 -4.06 -12.10
N GLN A 117 4.38 -3.46 -10.95
CA GLN A 117 4.78 -4.18 -9.73
C GLN A 117 3.60 -4.61 -8.86
N VAL A 118 2.38 -4.22 -9.25
CA VAL A 118 1.12 -4.55 -8.58
C VAL A 118 0.10 -4.99 -9.62
N ALA A 119 -0.68 -6.01 -9.29
CA ALA A 119 -1.70 -6.57 -10.17
C ALA A 119 -3.07 -5.92 -9.95
N VAL A 120 -3.41 -5.61 -8.70
CA VAL A 120 -4.72 -5.08 -8.29
C VAL A 120 -4.54 -3.95 -7.30
N LEU A 121 -5.35 -2.90 -7.42
CA LEU A 121 -5.44 -1.79 -6.48
C LEU A 121 -6.81 -1.84 -5.78
N VAL A 122 -6.82 -1.70 -4.46
CA VAL A 122 -8.04 -1.57 -3.67
C VAL A 122 -7.91 -0.36 -2.76
N THR A 123 -8.86 0.57 -2.83
CA THR A 123 -8.81 1.80 -2.04
C THR A 123 -10.20 2.39 -1.84
N THR A 124 -10.31 3.38 -0.97
CA THR A 124 -11.54 4.13 -0.69
C THR A 124 -11.73 5.29 -1.67
N ALA A 125 -12.92 5.88 -1.74
CA ALA A 125 -13.21 7.03 -2.62
C ALA A 125 -12.18 8.17 -2.51
N GLY A 126 -11.80 8.55 -1.28
CA GLY A 126 -10.75 9.55 -1.04
C GLY A 126 -9.40 9.21 -1.71
N GLY A 127 -9.04 7.93 -1.81
CA GLY A 127 -7.83 7.51 -2.52
C GLY A 127 -7.93 7.63 -4.03
N ILE A 128 -9.15 7.69 -4.57
CA ILE A 128 -9.42 7.95 -5.99
C ILE A 128 -9.36 9.45 -6.26
N GLU A 129 -10.23 10.22 -5.60
CA GLU A 129 -10.41 11.64 -5.89
C GLU A 129 -9.15 12.46 -5.60
N GLU A 130 -8.43 12.16 -4.52
CA GLU A 130 -7.24 12.94 -4.15
C GLU A 130 -6.07 12.76 -5.13
N ASP A 131 -6.00 11.63 -5.85
CA ASP A 131 -5.02 11.45 -6.93
C ASP A 131 -5.32 12.40 -8.10
N PHE A 132 -6.59 12.53 -8.48
CA PHE A 132 -7.01 13.44 -9.54
C PHE A 132 -6.92 14.90 -9.11
N ILE A 133 -7.37 15.22 -7.89
CA ILE A 133 -7.28 16.56 -7.31
C ILE A 133 -5.82 17.03 -7.30
N LYS A 134 -4.86 16.16 -6.99
CA LYS A 134 -3.43 16.49 -7.01
C LYS A 134 -2.87 16.82 -8.40
N CYS A 135 -3.53 16.38 -9.48
CA CYS A 135 -3.22 16.83 -10.84
C CYS A 135 -3.76 18.23 -11.16
N LEU A 136 -4.71 18.74 -10.36
CA LEU A 136 -5.40 20.02 -10.58
C LEU A 136 -4.98 21.10 -9.57
N GLY A 137 -4.44 20.70 -8.41
CA GLY A 137 -4.00 21.60 -7.34
C GLY A 137 -3.07 20.91 -6.36
N LYS A 138 -2.35 21.70 -5.55
CA LYS A 138 -1.36 21.17 -4.59
C LYS A 138 -1.99 20.92 -3.23
N THR A 139 -1.43 19.94 -2.52
CA THR A 139 -1.63 19.70 -1.09
C THR A 139 -0.40 20.20 -0.34
N TYR A 140 -0.59 20.77 0.85
CA TYR A 140 0.49 21.43 1.60
C TYR A 140 0.67 20.81 2.99
N LEU A 141 1.90 20.86 3.51
CA LEU A 141 2.18 20.51 4.91
C LEU A 141 1.56 21.55 5.86
N ALA A 142 1.10 21.06 6.99
CA ALA A 142 0.40 21.80 8.04
C ALA A 142 0.72 21.20 9.41
N ASP A 143 0.14 21.76 10.48
CA ASP A 143 0.22 21.19 11.83
C ASP A 143 -1.06 20.40 12.13
N PHE A 144 -0.93 19.29 12.86
CA PHE A 144 -2.09 18.53 13.35
C PHE A 144 -2.99 19.38 14.24
N ASN A 145 -2.49 20.40 14.93
CA ASN A 145 -3.21 21.17 15.93
C ASN A 145 -3.80 22.49 15.40
N LEU A 146 -3.79 22.71 14.08
CA LEU A 146 -4.44 23.89 13.50
C LEU A 146 -5.93 23.93 13.85
N ASP A 147 -6.41 25.12 14.24
CA ASP A 147 -7.80 25.33 14.64
C ASP A 147 -8.77 25.09 13.46
N GLY A 148 -9.73 24.17 13.66
CA GLY A 148 -10.68 23.79 12.63
C GLY A 148 -11.63 24.92 12.22
N ALA A 149 -11.97 25.82 13.16
CA ALA A 149 -12.87 26.93 12.87
C ALA A 149 -12.20 28.00 12.00
N ASP A 150 -10.93 28.34 12.27
CA ASP A 150 -10.13 29.22 11.40
C ASP A 150 -9.94 28.61 10.01
N LEU A 151 -9.56 27.33 9.93
CA LEU A 151 -9.40 26.63 8.66
C LEU A 151 -10.68 26.65 7.83
N ARG A 152 -11.83 26.37 8.45
CA ARG A 152 -13.12 26.42 7.75
C ARG A 152 -13.45 27.81 7.24
N LYS A 153 -13.23 28.86 8.04
CA LYS A 153 -13.44 30.26 7.63
C LYS A 153 -12.58 30.65 6.42
N ARG A 154 -11.41 30.03 6.29
CA ARG A 154 -10.45 30.28 5.20
C ARG A 154 -10.61 29.33 4.00
N GLY A 155 -11.59 28.41 4.03
CA GLY A 155 -11.77 27.43 2.97
C GLY A 155 -10.60 26.44 2.85
N MET A 156 -10.08 25.99 3.99
CA MET A 156 -8.96 25.06 4.08
C MET A 156 -9.42 23.73 4.69
N ASN A 157 -9.22 22.63 3.97
CA ASN A 157 -9.60 21.29 4.40
C ASN A 157 -8.38 20.57 4.97
N ARG A 158 -8.43 20.13 6.24
CA ARG A 158 -7.31 19.47 6.94
C ARG A 158 -7.39 17.96 6.81
N ILE A 159 -6.25 17.33 6.49
CA ILE A 159 -6.05 15.88 6.48
C ILE A 159 -4.82 15.57 7.36
N GLY A 160 -5.02 15.32 8.65
CA GLY A 160 -3.92 15.16 9.60
C GLY A 160 -3.04 16.42 9.67
N ASN A 161 -1.76 16.30 9.29
CA ASN A 161 -0.82 17.41 9.14
C ASN A 161 -0.71 17.92 7.69
N LEU A 162 -1.75 17.74 6.88
CA LEU A 162 -1.84 18.26 5.53
C LEU A 162 -3.03 19.21 5.42
N VAL A 163 -2.97 20.12 4.45
CA VAL A 163 -4.07 21.02 4.10
C VAL A 163 -4.28 21.06 2.59
N VAL A 164 -5.55 21.02 2.20
CA VAL A 164 -6.02 21.11 0.82
C VAL A 164 -6.91 22.35 0.71
N PRO A 165 -6.55 23.33 -0.13
CA PRO A 165 -7.43 24.47 -0.41
C PRO A 165 -8.75 24.01 -1.03
N ASN A 166 -9.88 24.61 -0.64
CA ASN A 166 -11.18 24.27 -1.20
C ASN A 166 -11.27 24.51 -2.71
N ASP A 167 -10.50 25.46 -3.23
CA ASP A 167 -10.35 25.73 -4.67
C ASP A 167 -9.94 24.49 -5.48
N ASN A 168 -9.19 23.56 -4.86
CA ASN A 168 -8.84 22.30 -5.50
C ASN A 168 -10.07 21.42 -5.77
N TYR A 169 -11.06 21.45 -4.87
CA TYR A 169 -12.33 20.71 -5.04
C TYR A 169 -13.22 21.38 -6.08
N CYS A 170 -13.25 22.71 -6.13
CA CYS A 170 -13.95 23.45 -7.19
C CYS A 170 -13.40 23.08 -8.57
N LYS A 171 -12.06 23.08 -8.73
CA LYS A 171 -11.40 22.62 -9.96
C LYS A 171 -11.72 21.16 -10.32
N PHE A 172 -11.83 20.31 -9.31
CA PHE A 172 -12.19 18.91 -9.51
C PHE A 172 -13.63 18.76 -10.00
N GLU A 173 -14.57 19.52 -9.44
CA GLU A 173 -15.95 19.57 -9.91
C GLU A 173 -16.02 20.07 -11.36
N ASP A 174 -15.35 21.18 -11.67
CA ASP A 174 -15.29 21.74 -13.03
C ASP A 174 -14.72 20.74 -14.05
N TRP A 175 -13.76 19.91 -13.64
CA TRP A 175 -13.17 18.86 -14.47
C TRP A 175 -14.08 17.62 -14.59
N LEU A 176 -14.71 17.20 -13.49
CA LEU A 176 -15.48 15.96 -13.41
C LEU A 176 -16.86 16.07 -14.07
N MET A 177 -17.56 17.19 -13.89
CA MET A 177 -18.94 17.35 -14.33
C MET A 177 -19.15 17.10 -15.83
N PRO A 178 -18.34 17.66 -16.75
CA PRO A 178 -18.49 17.38 -18.18
C PRO A 178 -18.25 15.90 -18.53
N ILE A 179 -17.38 15.21 -17.78
CA ILE A 179 -17.11 13.78 -17.99
C ILE A 179 -18.33 12.96 -17.59
N LEU A 180 -18.98 13.31 -16.47
CA LEU A 180 -20.20 12.64 -16.02
C LEU A 180 -21.34 12.77 -17.03
N ASP A 181 -21.50 13.94 -17.65
CA ASP A 181 -22.52 14.15 -18.70
C ASP A 181 -22.29 13.22 -19.89
N ILE A 182 -21.04 13.09 -20.35
CA ILE A 182 -20.67 12.16 -21.43
C ILE A 182 -20.94 10.71 -21.02
N MET A 183 -20.53 10.32 -19.82
CA MET A 183 -20.73 8.95 -19.31
C MET A 183 -22.21 8.59 -19.15
N LEU A 184 -23.06 9.56 -18.77
CA LEU A 184 -24.50 9.37 -18.70
C LEU A 184 -25.10 9.18 -20.09
N ALA A 185 -24.70 10.01 -21.06
CA ALA A 185 -25.16 9.87 -22.45
C ALA A 185 -24.75 8.51 -23.05
N GLU A 186 -23.52 8.05 -22.80
CA GLU A 186 -23.04 6.72 -23.19
C GLU A 186 -23.89 5.61 -22.57
N GLN A 187 -24.15 5.67 -21.25
CA GLN A 187 -24.99 4.70 -20.56
C GLN A 187 -26.42 4.65 -21.10
N LEU A 188 -27.03 5.81 -21.40
CA LEU A 188 -28.38 5.88 -21.99
C LEU A 188 -28.43 5.34 -23.42
N ALA A 189 -27.35 5.49 -24.19
CA ALA A 189 -27.27 5.04 -25.57
C ALA A 189 -26.99 3.54 -25.70
N THR A 190 -26.11 2.97 -24.85
CA THR A 190 -25.70 1.56 -24.95
C THR A 190 -26.44 0.63 -24.00
N GLY A 191 -26.97 1.16 -22.89
CA GLY A 191 -27.53 0.37 -21.79
C GLY A 191 -26.49 -0.24 -20.86
N ASP A 192 -25.20 0.04 -21.07
CA ASP A 192 -24.11 -0.47 -20.23
C ASP A 192 -24.11 0.20 -18.85
N VAL A 193 -23.88 -0.59 -17.80
CA VAL A 193 -23.85 -0.09 -16.42
C VAL A 193 -22.42 0.19 -15.99
N TRP A 194 -22.15 1.44 -15.57
CA TRP A 194 -20.85 1.80 -15.00
C TRP A 194 -20.63 1.12 -13.64
N THR A 195 -19.53 0.37 -13.55
CA THR A 195 -18.97 -0.13 -12.28
C THR A 195 -17.92 0.84 -11.73
N PRO A 196 -17.59 0.81 -10.43
CA PRO A 196 -16.50 1.61 -9.88
C PRO A 196 -15.19 1.46 -10.67
N SER A 197 -14.81 0.23 -11.02
CA SER A 197 -13.60 -0.02 -11.79
C SER A 197 -13.61 0.58 -13.20
N SER A 198 -14.73 0.47 -13.93
CA SER A 198 -14.84 1.05 -15.28
C SER A 198 -14.91 2.57 -15.23
N PHE A 199 -15.54 3.13 -14.21
CA PHE A 199 -15.62 4.56 -13.94
C PHE A 199 -14.23 5.15 -13.66
N ILE A 200 -13.49 4.54 -12.74
CA ILE A 200 -12.12 4.98 -12.39
C ILE A 200 -11.19 4.84 -13.59
N ARG A 201 -11.32 3.77 -14.38
CA ARG A 201 -10.56 3.60 -15.62
C ARG A 201 -10.86 4.71 -16.62
N ARG A 202 -12.13 5.13 -16.74
CA ARG A 202 -12.52 6.27 -17.58
C ARG A 202 -11.87 7.56 -17.08
N LEU A 203 -11.95 7.86 -15.78
CA LEU A 203 -11.30 9.05 -15.21
C LEU A 203 -9.78 9.05 -15.37
N GLY A 204 -9.13 7.89 -15.21
CA GLY A 204 -7.70 7.72 -15.48
C GLY A 204 -7.31 8.05 -16.92
N LYS A 205 -8.19 7.73 -17.89
CA LYS A 205 -8.01 8.15 -19.28
C LYS A 205 -8.16 9.66 -19.44
N GLU A 206 -9.19 10.25 -18.85
CA GLU A 206 -9.54 11.68 -19.02
C GLU A 206 -8.54 12.62 -18.33
N ILE A 207 -7.95 12.23 -17.19
CA ILE A 207 -6.99 13.11 -16.49
C ILE A 207 -5.71 13.32 -17.32
N ASN A 208 -5.35 12.32 -18.15
CA ASN A 208 -4.24 12.35 -19.10
C ASN A 208 -2.95 12.99 -18.54
N ASN A 209 -2.60 12.64 -17.31
CA ASN A 209 -1.48 13.22 -16.58
C ASN A 209 -0.59 12.11 -16.01
N GLU A 210 0.70 12.10 -16.39
CA GLU A 210 1.66 11.07 -15.95
C GLU A 210 1.96 11.11 -14.44
N GLU A 211 1.54 12.15 -13.73
CA GLU A 211 1.63 12.24 -12.27
C GLU A 211 0.46 11.54 -11.57
N SER A 212 -0.54 11.02 -12.28
CA SER A 212 -1.67 10.28 -11.70
C SER A 212 -1.40 8.78 -11.62
N VAL A 213 -1.72 8.19 -10.46
CA VAL A 213 -1.76 6.74 -10.26
C VAL A 213 -2.76 6.10 -11.23
N TYR A 214 -3.96 6.67 -11.36
CA TYR A 214 -5.03 6.07 -12.17
C TYR A 214 -4.85 6.30 -13.68
N TYR A 215 -4.13 7.34 -14.09
CA TYR A 215 -3.64 7.44 -15.46
C TYR A 215 -2.75 6.24 -15.81
N TRP A 216 -1.75 5.92 -14.97
CA TRP A 216 -0.92 4.76 -15.20
C TRP A 216 -1.70 3.46 -15.10
N ALA A 217 -2.64 3.34 -14.15
CA ALA A 217 -3.51 2.17 -14.06
C ALA A 217 -4.31 1.95 -15.35
N TYR A 218 -4.81 3.00 -15.99
CA TYR A 218 -5.43 2.93 -17.31
C TYR A 218 -4.43 2.56 -18.42
N LYS A 219 -3.24 3.18 -18.45
CA LYS A 219 -2.23 3.00 -19.52
C LYS A 219 -1.53 1.64 -19.50
N VAL A 220 -1.08 1.20 -18.32
CA VAL A 220 -0.48 -0.14 -18.17
C VAL A 220 -1.54 -1.22 -18.12
N GLY A 221 -2.77 -0.77 -17.82
CA GLY A 221 -4.07 -1.40 -18.00
C GLY A 221 -3.97 -2.61 -18.88
N GLU A 222 -4.34 -2.50 -20.15
CA GLU A 222 -4.70 -3.53 -21.14
C GLU A 222 -3.92 -4.87 -21.17
N ILE A 223 -2.82 -5.01 -20.44
CA ILE A 223 -1.98 -6.21 -20.27
C ILE A 223 -2.26 -6.96 -18.93
N PHE A 224 -3.03 -6.43 -17.96
CA PHE A 224 -3.32 -7.05 -16.65
C PHE A 224 -4.82 -7.14 -16.33
N HIS A 225 -5.25 -7.80 -15.24
CA HIS A 225 -6.66 -7.79 -14.82
C HIS A 225 -6.81 -6.92 -13.57
N TRP A 226 -7.33 -5.70 -13.72
CA TRP A 226 -7.45 -4.73 -12.62
C TRP A 226 -8.92 -4.55 -12.25
N LYS A 227 -9.22 -4.72 -10.97
CA LYS A 227 -10.48 -4.30 -10.35
C LYS A 227 -10.15 -3.30 -9.26
N VAL A 228 -10.52 -2.04 -9.46
CA VAL A 228 -10.55 -1.05 -8.38
C VAL A 228 -11.92 -1.15 -7.72
N ILE A 229 -11.93 -1.61 -6.46
CA ILE A 229 -13.13 -1.65 -5.63
C ILE A 229 -13.07 -0.43 -4.73
N ALA A 230 -14.00 0.51 -4.94
CA ALA A 230 -14.15 1.68 -4.08
C ALA A 230 -15.38 1.52 -3.18
N HIS A 231 -15.20 1.79 -1.88
CA HIS A 231 -16.30 2.09 -0.97
C HIS A 231 -16.36 3.61 -0.81
N ALA A 232 -17.47 4.22 -1.21
CA ALA A 232 -17.74 5.64 -1.01
C ALA A 232 -18.94 5.75 -0.06
N SER A 233 -18.72 6.30 1.13
CA SER A 233 -19.78 6.97 1.89
C SER A 233 -19.71 8.43 1.47
N TRP A 234 -20.63 8.83 0.59
CA TRP A 234 -20.90 10.25 0.36
C TRP A 234 -21.73 10.73 1.55
N ASP A 235 -21.05 11.04 2.66
CA ASP A 235 -21.64 11.71 3.83
C ASP A 235 -21.49 13.23 3.69
#